data_AF-A0AAE3XP25-F1
#
_entry.id   AF-A0AAE3XP25-F1
#
_cell.length_a   1.000
_cell.length_b   1.000
_cell.length_c   1.000
_cell.angle_alpha   90.00
_cell.angle_beta   90.00
_cell.angle_gamma   90.00
#
_symmetry.space_group_name_H-M   'P 1'
#
loop_
_entity.id
_entity.type
_entity.pdbx_description
1 polymer ?
#
loop_
_entity_poly.entity_id
_entity_poly.type
_entity_poly.pdbx_seq_one_letter_code
_entity_poly.pdbx_strand_id
1 'polypeptide(L)'
;MKYILFITVFMLCLQSGYNIQKIESKDLGIVNNSRDSICFSITFMYPDTSIVEYNPLNDPSNHLVKPFSSKEITGRNSIRYSFWEKIFSYNNKAYLFIFNYDTLVNNNWIDVRKKYKIENRIELSKIYLDSINWTVIYSPSETKSD
;
A
#
# COMPACT_ATOMS: atom_id res chain seq x y z
N MET A 1 -29.64 -4.41 53.33
CA MET A 1 -29.37 -3.71 52.04
C MET A 1 -27.93 -3.18 51.92
N LYS A 2 -26.90 -3.86 52.44
CA LYS A 2 -25.49 -3.44 52.31
C LYS A 2 -24.68 -4.25 51.28
N TYR A 3 -25.18 -5.41 50.86
CA TYR A 3 -24.47 -6.31 49.93
C TYR A 3 -24.79 -6.06 48.45
N ILE A 4 -25.88 -5.36 48.14
CA ILE A 4 -26.29 -5.06 46.76
C ILE A 4 -25.35 -4.03 46.11
N LEU A 5 -24.83 -3.08 46.89
CA LEU A 5 -23.90 -2.06 46.39
C LEU A 5 -22.54 -2.63 45.98
N PHE A 6 -22.12 -3.74 46.58
CA PHE A 6 -20.83 -4.37 46.31
C PHE A 6 -20.84 -5.17 44.99
N ILE A 7 -21.98 -5.80 44.66
CA ILE A 7 -22.15 -6.57 43.42
C ILE A 7 -22.20 -5.63 42.20
N THR A 8 -22.80 -4.46 42.33
CA THR A 8 -22.86 -3.46 41.25
C THR A 8 -21.49 -2.87 40.92
N VAL A 9 -20.63 -2.64 41.92
CA VAL A 9 -19.27 -2.10 41.70
C VAL A 9 -18.36 -3.16 41.07
N PHE A 10 -18.50 -4.44 41.45
CA PHE A 10 -17.68 -5.52 40.88
C PHE A 10 -18.05 -5.82 39.41
N MET A 11 -19.32 -5.70 39.03
CA MET A 11 -19.77 -5.84 37.63
C MET A 11 -19.31 -4.68 36.73
N LEU A 12 -19.19 -3.46 37.26
CA LEU A 12 -18.65 -2.31 36.53
C LEU A 12 -17.15 -2.46 36.21
N CYS A 13 -16.38 -3.13 37.07
CA CYS A 13 -14.95 -3.41 36.82
C CYS A 13 -14.72 -4.54 35.80
N LEU A 14 -15.68 -5.44 35.59
CA LEU A 14 -15.56 -6.49 34.56
C LEU A 14 -15.81 -5.97 33.14
N GLN A 15 -16.49 -4.82 32.99
CA GLN A 15 -16.69 -4.19 31.68
C GLN A 15 -15.48 -3.36 31.20
N SER A 16 -14.55 -2.98 32.09
CA SER A 16 -13.35 -2.22 31.69
C SER A 16 -12.21 -3.07 31.13
N GLY A 17 -12.36 -4.40 31.10
CA GLY A 17 -11.27 -5.35 30.83
C GLY A 17 -11.17 -5.96 29.44
N TYR A 18 -12.03 -5.57 28.49
CA TYR A 18 -11.97 -6.06 27.10
C TYR A 18 -11.84 -4.89 26.11
N ASN A 19 -10.84 -4.02 26.34
CA ASN A 19 -10.22 -3.35 25.21
C ASN A 19 -9.43 -4.40 24.45
N ILE A 20 -10.10 -5.13 23.55
CA ILE A 20 -9.41 -5.72 22.41
C ILE A 20 -8.72 -4.53 21.76
N GLN A 21 -7.41 -4.42 21.94
CA GLN A 21 -6.58 -3.58 21.09
C GLN A 21 -6.97 -3.99 19.68
N LYS A 22 -7.77 -3.14 19.03
CA LYS A 22 -8.09 -3.29 17.62
C LYS A 22 -6.72 -3.21 16.97
N ILE A 23 -6.16 -4.36 16.59
CA ILE A 23 -4.93 -4.42 15.84
C ILE A 23 -5.29 -3.66 14.56
N GLU A 24 -4.86 -2.40 14.47
CA GLU A 24 -5.05 -1.59 13.28
C GLU A 24 -4.37 -2.35 12.14
N SER A 25 -5.16 -2.86 11.20
CA SER A 25 -4.62 -3.54 10.04
C SER A 25 -3.79 -2.54 9.26
N LYS A 26 -2.50 -2.85 9.08
CA LYS A 26 -1.60 -2.00 8.30
C LYS A 26 -1.73 -2.34 6.83
N ASP A 27 -2.71 -1.75 6.17
CA ASP A 27 -2.91 -1.92 4.73
C ASP A 27 -1.96 -1.01 3.94
N LEU A 28 -1.42 -1.53 2.84
CA LEU A 28 -0.47 -0.80 2.00
C LEU A 28 -1.23 0.27 1.21
N GLY A 29 -0.87 1.54 1.37
CA GLY A 29 -1.43 2.66 0.65
C GLY A 29 -0.43 3.29 -0.33
N ILE A 30 -0.96 3.93 -1.36
CA ILE A 30 -0.23 4.84 -2.23
C ILE A 30 -0.96 6.17 -2.31
N VAL A 31 -0.23 7.27 -2.15
CA VAL A 31 -0.73 8.64 -2.32
C VAL A 31 -0.03 9.23 -3.52
N ASN A 32 -0.81 9.74 -4.47
CA ASN A 32 -0.29 10.50 -5.58
C ASN A 32 -0.39 11.99 -5.25
N ASN A 33 0.75 12.63 -4.99
CA ASN A 33 0.84 14.07 -4.72
C ASN A 33 1.31 14.86 -5.96
N SER A 34 1.07 14.32 -7.15
CA SER A 34 1.36 14.98 -8.44
C SER A 34 0.08 15.51 -9.09
N ARG A 35 0.26 16.33 -10.14
CA ARG A 35 -0.82 16.83 -11.00
C ARG A 35 -1.29 15.80 -12.03
N ASP A 36 -0.52 14.73 -12.23
CA ASP A 36 -0.79 13.72 -13.25
C ASP A 36 -1.36 12.46 -12.61
N SER A 37 -2.09 11.66 -13.40
CA SER A 37 -2.48 10.33 -12.92
C SER A 37 -1.27 9.39 -12.96
N ILE A 38 -1.18 8.50 -11.99
CA ILE A 38 -0.17 7.43 -12.00
C ILE A 38 -0.84 6.06 -12.02
N CYS A 39 -0.15 5.11 -12.64
CA CYS A 39 -0.43 3.69 -12.49
C CYS A 39 0.69 3.03 -11.70
N PHE A 40 0.38 1.95 -10.99
CA PHE A 40 1.40 1.19 -10.28
C PHE A 40 1.28 -0.31 -10.47
N SER A 41 2.38 -1.02 -10.24
CA SER A 41 2.41 -2.48 -10.13
C SER A 41 3.38 -2.92 -9.04
N ILE A 42 3.11 -4.05 -8.40
CA ILE A 42 3.98 -4.63 -7.35
C ILE A 42 4.45 -6.00 -7.81
N THR A 43 5.75 -6.26 -7.69
CA THR A 43 6.33 -7.60 -7.86
C THR A 43 7.02 -8.05 -6.57
N PHE A 44 6.90 -9.34 -6.26
CA PHE A 44 7.60 -9.98 -5.15
C PHE A 44 8.80 -10.81 -5.63
N MET A 45 9.12 -10.74 -6.92
CA MET A 45 10.31 -11.39 -7.47
C MET A 45 11.54 -10.58 -7.04
N TYR A 46 12.07 -10.83 -5.85
CA TYR A 46 13.29 -10.17 -5.38
C TYR A 46 14.50 -11.10 -5.55
N PRO A 47 15.66 -10.61 -6.02
CA PRO A 47 16.00 -9.22 -6.38
C PRO A 47 15.71 -8.85 -7.84
N ASP A 48 14.84 -9.57 -8.55
CA ASP A 48 14.51 -9.28 -9.94
C ASP A 48 13.76 -7.94 -10.07
N THR A 49 14.34 -7.02 -10.84
CA THR A 49 13.76 -5.69 -11.07
C THR A 49 12.98 -5.60 -12.37
N SER A 50 12.69 -6.75 -13.00
CA SER A 50 11.86 -6.84 -14.19
C SER A 50 10.44 -6.35 -13.91
N ILE A 51 9.93 -5.54 -14.83
CA ILE A 51 8.54 -5.08 -14.80
C ILE A 51 7.63 -6.28 -15.16
N VAL A 52 6.51 -6.40 -14.45
CA VAL A 52 5.53 -7.48 -14.63
C VAL A 52 5.01 -7.58 -16.07
N GLU A 53 4.60 -8.77 -16.50
CA GLU A 53 4.12 -8.98 -17.88
C GLU A 53 2.76 -8.36 -18.14
N TYR A 54 1.95 -8.25 -17.10
CA TYR A 54 0.62 -7.67 -17.15
C TYR A 54 0.67 -6.14 -17.19
N ASN A 55 -0.07 -5.52 -18.13
CA ASN A 55 -0.18 -4.06 -18.19
C ASN A 55 -1.17 -3.57 -17.11
N PRO A 56 -0.74 -2.74 -16.14
CA PRO A 56 -1.62 -2.22 -15.09
C PRO A 56 -2.79 -1.38 -15.63
N LEU A 57 -2.71 -0.84 -16.85
CA LEU A 57 -3.85 -0.15 -17.49
C LEU A 57 -5.02 -1.08 -17.85
N ASN A 58 -4.82 -2.39 -17.89
CA ASN A 58 -5.91 -3.33 -18.17
C ASN A 58 -6.86 -3.49 -16.95
N ASP A 59 -6.47 -2.99 -15.77
CA ASP A 59 -7.31 -2.95 -14.57
C ASP A 59 -7.05 -1.63 -13.80
N PRO A 60 -7.52 -0.50 -14.35
CA PRO A 60 -7.32 0.79 -13.72
C PRO A 60 -8.02 0.89 -12.36
N SER A 61 -9.07 0.09 -12.14
CA SER A 61 -9.80 0.06 -10.87
C SER A 61 -8.90 -0.32 -9.70
N ASN A 62 -7.90 -1.20 -9.92
CA ASN A 62 -6.92 -1.61 -8.93
C ASN A 62 -5.58 -0.86 -9.03
N HIS A 63 -5.21 -0.33 -10.20
CA HIS A 63 -3.85 0.19 -10.41
C HIS A 63 -3.73 1.71 -10.61
N LEU A 64 -4.81 2.42 -10.94
CA LEU A 64 -4.79 3.86 -11.19
C LEU A 64 -4.93 4.66 -9.89
N VAL A 65 -4.12 5.70 -9.73
CA VAL A 65 -4.25 6.71 -8.66
C VAL A 65 -4.36 8.07 -9.32
N LYS A 66 -5.50 8.72 -9.15
CA LYS A 66 -5.78 10.05 -9.72
C LYS A 66 -4.88 11.12 -9.09
N PRO A 67 -4.75 12.31 -9.71
CA PRO A 67 -4.00 13.42 -9.13
C PRO A 67 -4.49 13.76 -7.73
N PHE A 68 -3.56 14.07 -6.82
CA PHE A 68 -3.85 14.47 -5.43
C PHE A 68 -4.81 13.54 -4.69
N SER A 69 -4.72 12.24 -4.96
CA SER A 69 -5.59 11.22 -4.37
C SER A 69 -4.79 10.07 -3.78
N SER A 70 -5.45 9.28 -2.94
CA SER A 70 -4.88 8.07 -2.37
C SER A 70 -5.62 6.83 -2.86
N LYS A 71 -4.92 5.71 -2.82
CA LYS A 71 -5.50 4.39 -3.05
C LYS A 71 -4.91 3.42 -2.03
N GLU A 72 -5.80 2.71 -1.36
CA GLU A 72 -5.45 1.53 -0.59
C GLU A 72 -5.28 0.35 -1.55
N ILE A 73 -4.20 -0.39 -1.38
CA ILE A 73 -3.90 -1.59 -2.15
C ILE A 73 -4.50 -2.75 -1.37
N THR A 74 -5.72 -3.15 -1.68
CA THR A 74 -6.40 -4.20 -0.93
C THR A 74 -5.82 -5.57 -1.27
N GLY A 75 -5.44 -6.33 -0.23
CA GLY A 75 -5.13 -7.75 -0.39
C GLY A 75 -6.39 -8.56 -0.67
N ARG A 76 -6.28 -9.66 -1.44
CA ARG A 76 -7.41 -10.45 -1.95
C ARG A 76 -8.34 -11.04 -0.86
N ASN A 77 -8.01 -10.96 0.44
CA ASN A 77 -8.73 -11.59 1.56
C ASN A 77 -8.53 -10.89 2.94
N SER A 78 -8.74 -9.57 3.08
CA SER A 78 -8.51 -8.84 4.34
C SER A 78 -9.68 -8.90 5.34
N ILE A 79 -10.02 -10.09 5.86
CA ILE A 79 -11.03 -10.19 6.94
C ILE A 79 -10.39 -10.25 8.33
N ARG A 80 -9.10 -10.63 8.49
CA ARG A 80 -8.50 -10.80 9.83
C ARG A 80 -7.02 -10.41 10.02
N TYR A 81 -6.30 -10.04 8.98
CA TYR A 81 -4.93 -9.49 9.06
C TYR A 81 -4.70 -8.62 7.83
N SER A 82 -3.91 -7.54 7.91
CA SER A 82 -3.47 -6.86 6.69
C SER A 82 -2.60 -7.84 5.91
N PHE A 83 -3.09 -8.25 4.74
CA PHE A 83 -2.44 -9.22 3.86
C PHE A 83 -0.97 -8.87 3.63
N TRP A 84 -0.68 -7.57 3.57
CA TRP A 84 0.65 -7.02 3.35
C TRP A 84 1.58 -7.19 4.54
N GLU A 85 1.14 -6.98 5.78
CA GLU A 85 1.98 -7.22 6.95
C GLU A 85 2.46 -8.66 7.02
N LYS A 86 1.55 -9.61 6.75
CA LYS A 86 1.91 -11.02 6.67
C LYS A 86 2.92 -11.27 5.54
N ILE A 87 2.73 -10.72 4.35
CA ILE A 87 3.69 -10.89 3.24
C ILE A 87 5.09 -10.42 3.64
N PHE A 88 5.19 -9.21 4.18
CA PHE A 88 6.48 -8.61 4.52
C PHE A 88 7.10 -9.18 5.82
N SER A 89 6.32 -9.85 6.68
CA SER A 89 6.84 -10.52 7.88
C SER A 89 7.76 -11.72 7.58
N TYR A 90 7.63 -12.35 6.41
CA TYR A 90 8.49 -13.47 6.00
C TYR A 90 9.81 -13.01 5.36
N ASN A 91 10.30 -11.80 5.71
CA ASN A 91 11.46 -11.15 5.10
C ASN A 91 11.38 -10.96 3.58
N ASN A 92 10.17 -10.98 3.03
CA ASN A 92 9.98 -10.71 1.62
C ASN A 92 10.28 -9.24 1.34
N LYS A 93 10.98 -9.00 0.24
CA LYS A 93 11.09 -7.68 -0.38
C LYS A 93 10.23 -7.67 -1.63
N ALA A 94 9.76 -6.49 -2.01
CA ALA A 94 9.00 -6.29 -3.23
C ALA A 94 9.50 -5.04 -3.94
N TYR A 95 9.22 -4.93 -5.23
CA TYR A 95 9.37 -3.67 -5.96
C TYR A 95 7.99 -3.11 -6.29
N LEU A 96 7.76 -1.86 -5.92
CA LEU A 96 6.66 -1.03 -6.40
C LEU A 96 7.17 -0.20 -7.57
N PHE A 97 6.61 -0.46 -8.76
CA PHE A 97 6.85 0.34 -9.95
C PHE A 97 5.73 1.35 -10.12
N ILE A 98 6.10 2.61 -10.34
CA ILE A 98 5.19 3.72 -10.59
C ILE A 98 5.42 4.18 -12.03
N PHE A 99 4.32 4.40 -12.74
CA PHE A 99 4.31 4.82 -14.14
C PHE A 99 3.43 6.06 -14.28
N ASN A 100 3.85 6.99 -15.11
CA ASN A 100 3.00 8.07 -15.57
C ASN A 100 1.90 7.49 -16.47
N TYR A 101 0.65 7.87 -16.23
CA TYR A 101 -0.50 7.34 -16.97
C TYR A 101 -0.39 7.59 -18.48
N ASP A 102 -0.01 8.81 -18.88
CA ASP A 102 0.12 9.17 -20.30
C ASP A 102 1.23 8.38 -20.98
N THR A 103 2.31 8.08 -20.26
CA THR A 103 3.36 7.18 -20.77
C THR A 103 2.78 5.80 -21.08
N LEU A 104 1.92 5.24 -20.23
CA LEU A 104 1.33 3.93 -20.47
C LEU A 104 0.28 3.94 -21.60
N VAL A 105 -0.48 5.03 -21.76
CA VAL A 105 -1.48 5.16 -22.82
C VAL A 105 -0.82 5.32 -24.20
N ASN A 106 0.29 6.07 -24.27
CA ASN A 106 0.93 6.43 -25.53
C ASN A 106 2.03 5.44 -25.98
N ASN A 107 2.29 4.37 -25.23
CA ASN A 107 3.33 3.39 -25.55
C ASN A 107 2.80 1.96 -25.45
N ASN A 108 3.25 1.10 -26.36
CA ASN A 108 3.02 -0.34 -26.22
C ASN A 108 3.68 -0.85 -24.93
N TRP A 109 2.98 -1.69 -24.17
CA TRP A 109 3.47 -2.25 -22.91
C TRP A 109 4.79 -3.00 -23.05
N ILE A 110 4.99 -3.72 -24.17
CA ILE A 110 6.25 -4.41 -24.44
C ILE A 110 7.43 -3.41 -24.49
N ASP A 111 7.21 -2.23 -25.07
CA ASP A 111 8.25 -1.19 -25.16
C ASP A 111 8.46 -0.49 -23.82
N VAL A 112 7.40 -0.26 -23.04
CA VAL A 112 7.51 0.25 -21.67
C VAL A 112 8.42 -0.65 -20.84
N ARG A 113 8.22 -1.97 -20.91
CA ARG A 113 9.05 -2.96 -20.21
C ARG A 113 10.49 -2.97 -20.72
N LYS A 114 10.69 -3.11 -22.04
CA LYS A 114 12.02 -3.22 -22.66
C LYS A 114 12.88 -1.97 -22.47
N LYS A 115 12.28 -0.79 -22.59
CA LYS A 115 12.96 0.51 -22.47
C LYS A 115 12.93 1.06 -21.05
N TYR A 116 12.37 0.30 -20.11
CA TYR A 116 12.28 0.66 -18.69
C TYR A 116 11.67 2.05 -18.45
N LYS A 117 10.57 2.36 -19.15
CA LYS A 117 9.86 3.65 -19.07
C LYS A 117 9.03 3.73 -17.78
N ILE A 118 9.71 3.80 -16.64
CA ILE A 118 9.14 3.96 -15.31
C ILE A 118 9.40 5.36 -14.78
N GLU A 119 8.48 5.87 -13.97
CA GLU A 119 8.69 7.13 -13.25
C GLU A 119 9.51 6.90 -12.00
N ASN A 120 9.19 5.83 -11.26
CA ASN A 120 9.88 5.51 -10.02
C ASN A 120 9.83 4.01 -9.73
N ARG A 121 10.82 3.52 -8.98
CA ARG A 121 10.89 2.16 -8.46
C ARG A 121 11.29 2.21 -6.99
N ILE A 122 10.44 1.67 -6.14
CA ILE A 122 10.64 1.68 -4.69
C ILE A 122 10.81 0.23 -4.21
N GLU A 123 11.91 -0.05 -3.52
CA GLU A 123 12.07 -1.31 -2.79
C GLU A 123 11.22 -1.26 -1.52
N LEU A 124 10.25 -2.16 -1.43
CA LEU A 124 9.43 -2.34 -0.25
C LEU A 124 10.04 -3.42 0.63
N SER A 125 10.15 -3.11 1.92
CA SER A 125 10.48 -4.05 2.99
C SER A 125 9.63 -3.71 4.20
N LYS A 126 9.48 -4.64 5.16
CA LYS A 126 8.74 -4.35 6.40
C LYS A 126 9.29 -3.11 7.13
N ILE A 127 10.61 -3.02 7.25
CA ILE A 127 11.29 -1.91 7.93
C ILE A 127 10.96 -0.59 7.25
N TYR A 128 11.05 -0.55 5.92
CA TYR A 128 10.70 0.64 5.14
C TYR A 128 9.21 1.01 5.32
N LEU A 129 8.31 0.04 5.19
CA LEU A 129 6.87 0.27 5.31
C LEU A 129 6.46 0.74 6.71
N ASP A 130 7.04 0.16 7.76
CA ASP A 130 6.82 0.64 9.13
C ASP A 130 7.31 2.09 9.32
N SER A 131 8.41 2.49 8.67
CA SER A 131 8.93 3.86 8.77
C SER A 131 8.04 4.92 8.09
N ILE A 132 7.20 4.52 7.14
CA ILE A 132 6.30 5.41 6.39
C ILE A 132 4.82 5.18 6.72
N ASN A 133 4.52 4.49 7.83
CA ASN A 133 3.15 4.11 8.21
C ASN A 133 2.39 3.44 7.04
N TRP A 134 3.08 2.57 6.31
CA TRP A 134 2.53 1.75 5.22
C TRP A 134 1.92 2.55 4.06
N THR A 135 2.23 3.84 3.95
CA THR A 135 1.72 4.71 2.90
C THR A 135 2.86 5.28 2.07
N VAL A 136 2.98 4.82 0.82
CA VAL A 136 3.94 5.35 -0.14
C VAL A 136 3.41 6.67 -0.68
N ILE A 137 4.13 7.76 -0.45
CA ILE A 137 3.81 9.07 -1.03
C ILE A 137 4.66 9.25 -2.28
N TYR A 138 4.02 9.25 -3.44
CA TYR A 138 4.64 9.64 -4.70
C TYR A 138 4.52 11.15 -4.89
N SER A 139 5.66 11.81 -4.99
CA SER A 139 5.77 13.16 -5.54
C SER A 139 6.79 13.07 -6.67
N PRO A 140 6.53 13.69 -7.84
CA PRO A 140 7.56 13.81 -8.86
C PRO A 140 8.73 14.54 -8.22
N SER A 141 9.95 14.02 -8.37
CA SER A 141 11.12 14.85 -8.12
C SER A 141 10.97 16.08 -9.01
N GLU A 142 11.05 17.28 -8.44
CA GLU A 142 11.09 18.52 -9.24
C GLU A 142 12.08 18.28 -10.37
N THR A 143 11.57 18.24 -11.60
CA THR A 143 12.40 18.22 -12.79
C THR A 143 13.40 19.34 -12.60
N LYS A 144 14.68 19.01 -12.54
CA LYS A 144 15.74 20.01 -12.75
C LYS A 144 15.31 20.74 -14.01
N SER A 145 14.94 22.01 -13.84
CA SER A 145 14.69 22.91 -14.95
C SER A 145 15.96 22.90 -15.80
N ASP A 146 15.84 22.33 -17.00
CA ASP A 146 16.85 22.48 -18.05
C ASP A 146 17.04 23.96 -18.38
#